data_AF-A0A5N8YDY8-F1
#
_entry.id   AF-A0A5N8YDY8-F1
#
_cell.length_a   1.000
_cell.length_b   1.000
_cell.length_c   1.000
_cell.angle_alpha   90.00
_cell.angle_beta   90.00
_cell.angle_gamma   90.00
#
_symmetry.space_group_name_H-M   'P 1'
#
loop_
_entity.id
_entity.type
_entity.pdbx_description
1 polymer ?
#
loop_
_entity_poly.entity_id
_entity_poly.type
_entity_poly.pdbx_seq_one_letter_code
_entity_poly.pdbx_strand_id
1 'polypeptide(L)'
;MLANIHVVFDFDGTLATTFVGGEMFRCCTSPDRVAELSANFSDGEISLRQYQEAVFDMVDETTFEMSKRAELNGCIRRCATEVCELVWDSGGVVSVASAGLDFYIKPVLEKAGLDRVELHSGKVLSEPAERPPFRYDYPSYVKSCKGDWVTCKCEVINRLKSNHGASEVIFVGDGLLGDACAAANAADTVFATGKLLRYCKENKISATEFGKDFGPLIRYLHDKTFITGAS
;
A
#
# COMPACT_ATOMS: atom_id res chain seq x y z
N MET A 1 12.60 -27.72 -2.07
CA MET A 1 12.74 -26.33 -2.54
C MET A 1 12.35 -25.44 -1.38
N LEU A 2 13.17 -24.43 -1.10
CA LEU A 2 12.86 -23.39 -0.11
C LEU A 2 11.53 -22.73 -0.50
N ALA A 3 10.65 -22.47 0.47
CA ALA A 3 9.48 -21.66 0.20
C ALA A 3 9.95 -20.22 0.02
N ASN A 4 9.73 -19.64 -1.16
CA ASN A 4 10.04 -18.23 -1.38
C ASN A 4 9.16 -17.38 -0.45
N ILE A 5 9.73 -16.33 0.14
CA ILE A 5 8.98 -15.36 0.93
C ILE A 5 8.65 -14.19 0.01
N HIS A 6 7.38 -13.81 -0.06
CA HIS A 6 6.95 -12.58 -0.72
C HIS A 6 6.48 -11.58 0.34
N VAL A 7 6.64 -10.30 0.05
CA VAL A 7 6.18 -9.22 0.94
C VAL A 7 5.25 -8.30 0.16
N VAL A 8 4.06 -8.08 0.72
CA VAL A 8 3.08 -7.11 0.21
C VAL A 8 2.92 -6.01 1.23
N PHE A 9 3.32 -4.79 0.87
CA PHE A 9 3.13 -3.60 1.69
C PHE A 9 1.84 -2.86 1.30
N ASP A 10 1.11 -2.38 2.30
CA ASP A 10 0.35 -1.14 2.13
C ASP A 10 1.32 0.06 2.00
N PHE A 11 0.85 1.16 1.41
CA PHE A 11 1.71 2.31 1.15
C PHE A 11 1.60 3.41 2.21
N ASP A 12 0.53 4.18 2.16
CA ASP A 12 0.33 5.38 2.97
C ASP A 12 0.18 5.00 4.46
N GLY A 13 1.07 5.49 5.33
CA GLY A 13 1.08 5.14 6.76
C GLY A 13 1.81 3.83 7.10
N THR A 14 2.17 3.04 6.08
CA THR A 14 2.89 1.77 6.20
C THR A 14 4.28 1.85 5.57
N LEU A 15 4.44 1.64 4.25
CA LEU A 15 5.73 1.73 3.58
C LEU A 15 6.22 3.17 3.54
N ALA A 16 5.32 4.12 3.25
CA ALA A 16 5.55 5.52 3.53
C ALA A 16 5.23 5.80 5.01
N THR A 17 6.05 6.63 5.67
CA THR A 17 5.80 7.00 7.08
C THR A 17 4.63 7.98 7.23
N THR A 18 4.24 8.65 6.16
CA THR A 18 3.19 9.67 6.10
C THR A 18 2.04 9.25 5.18
N PHE A 19 0.91 9.94 5.31
CA PHE A 19 -0.19 9.85 4.34
C PHE A 19 0.09 10.79 3.15
N VAL A 20 0.93 10.32 2.23
CA VAL A 20 1.41 11.02 1.03
C VAL A 20 0.25 11.43 0.14
N GLY A 21 -0.73 10.55 -0.09
CA GLY A 21 -1.90 10.88 -0.92
C GLY A 21 -2.62 12.13 -0.42
N GLY A 22 -2.73 12.28 0.89
CA GLY A 22 -3.29 13.47 1.51
C GLY A 22 -2.45 14.74 1.33
N GLU A 23 -1.13 14.64 1.26
CA GLU A 23 -0.25 15.79 1.00
C GLU A 23 -0.45 16.36 -0.41
N MET A 24 -0.99 15.57 -1.34
CA MET A 24 -1.18 15.98 -2.73
C MET A 24 -2.35 16.96 -2.91
N PHE A 25 -3.38 16.86 -2.06
CA PHE A 25 -4.58 17.70 -2.19
C PHE A 25 -4.79 18.67 -1.04
N ARG A 26 -4.29 18.40 0.18
CA ARG A 26 -4.63 19.18 1.39
C ARG A 26 -4.33 20.67 1.30
N CYS A 27 -3.23 21.06 0.66
CA CYS A 27 -2.83 22.47 0.55
C CYS A 27 -3.47 23.20 -0.64
N CYS A 28 -4.18 22.47 -1.51
CA CYS A 28 -4.70 22.98 -2.77
C CYS A 28 -6.22 22.76 -2.92
N THR A 29 -6.91 22.38 -1.84
CA THR A 29 -8.35 22.13 -1.81
C THR A 29 -9.02 22.89 -0.65
N SER A 30 -10.33 23.09 -0.75
CA SER A 30 -11.13 23.68 0.33
C SER A 30 -11.28 22.68 1.49
N PRO A 31 -10.82 23.00 2.72
CA PRO A 31 -10.95 22.11 3.87
C PRO A 31 -12.41 21.72 4.17
N ASP A 32 -13.34 22.66 4.00
CA ASP A 32 -14.77 22.42 4.23
C ASP A 32 -15.32 21.41 3.22
N ARG A 33 -14.92 21.52 1.95
CA ARG A 33 -15.35 20.59 0.91
C ARG A 33 -14.75 19.20 1.10
N VAL A 34 -13.49 19.10 1.52
CA VAL A 34 -12.85 17.82 1.85
C VAL A 34 -13.53 17.18 3.06
N ALA A 35 -13.90 17.96 4.07
CA ALA A 35 -14.62 17.47 5.24
C ALA A 35 -16.00 16.90 4.87
N GLU A 36 -16.76 17.60 4.01
CA GLU A 36 -18.03 17.12 3.47
C GLU A 36 -17.86 15.80 2.71
N LEU A 37 -16.94 15.73 1.75
CA LEU A 37 -16.66 14.51 0.99
C LEU A 37 -16.21 13.35 1.91
N SER A 38 -15.44 13.66 2.95
CA SER A 38 -14.98 12.66 3.93
C SER A 38 -16.15 12.14 4.79
N ALA A 39 -17.13 12.98 5.12
CA ALA A 39 -18.33 12.57 5.83
C ALA A 39 -19.17 11.63 4.95
N ASN A 40 -19.46 12.04 3.71
CA ASN A 40 -20.21 11.23 2.75
C ASN A 40 -19.57 9.87 2.49
N PHE A 41 -18.22 9.82 2.42
CA PHE A 41 -17.49 8.55 2.32
C PHE A 41 -17.64 7.69 3.59
N SER A 42 -17.53 8.31 4.77
CA SER A 42 -17.65 7.61 6.06
C SER A 42 -19.05 7.04 6.29
N ASP A 43 -20.07 7.76 5.81
CA ASP A 43 -21.48 7.36 5.88
C ASP A 43 -21.87 6.36 4.77
N GLY A 44 -20.95 6.07 3.85
CA GLY A 44 -21.13 5.12 2.75
C GLY A 44 -21.98 5.66 1.59
N GLU A 45 -22.22 6.96 1.53
CA GLU A 45 -22.96 7.62 0.44
C GLU A 45 -22.16 7.65 -0.86
N ILE A 46 -20.83 7.75 -0.76
CA ILE A 46 -19.91 7.66 -1.88
C ILE A 46 -18.86 6.58 -1.63
N SER A 47 -18.40 5.95 -2.71
CA SER A 47 -17.28 5.00 -2.69
C SER A 47 -15.93 5.70 -2.48
N LEU A 48 -14.89 4.92 -2.15
CA LEU A 48 -13.53 5.45 -2.04
C LEU A 48 -13.02 6.04 -3.37
N ARG A 49 -13.40 5.44 -4.51
CA ARG A 49 -13.07 5.98 -5.84
C ARG A 49 -13.71 7.33 -6.06
N GLN A 50 -15.02 7.44 -5.81
CA GLN A 50 -15.73 8.71 -5.93
C GLN A 50 -15.17 9.78 -4.99
N TYR A 51 -14.83 9.42 -3.75
CA TYR A 51 -14.14 10.33 -2.83
C TYR A 51 -12.79 10.79 -3.39
N GLN A 52 -11.98 9.84 -3.87
CA GLN A 52 -10.65 10.11 -4.41
C GLN A 52 -10.72 11.01 -5.65
N GLU A 53 -11.53 10.65 -6.65
CA GLU A 53 -11.76 11.44 -7.86
C GLU A 53 -12.24 12.86 -7.52
N ALA A 54 -13.24 13.00 -6.65
CA ALA A 54 -13.79 14.30 -6.26
C ALA A 54 -12.78 15.20 -5.55
N VAL A 55 -11.88 14.63 -4.74
CA VAL A 55 -10.85 15.39 -4.02
C VAL A 55 -9.71 15.78 -4.97
N PHE A 56 -9.24 14.87 -5.83
CA PHE A 56 -8.14 15.16 -6.75
C PHE A 56 -8.56 16.07 -7.91
N ASP A 57 -9.80 15.96 -8.40
CA ASP A 57 -10.30 16.83 -9.47
C ASP A 57 -10.57 18.27 -9.01
N MET A 58 -10.54 18.54 -7.70
CA MET A 58 -10.62 19.88 -7.12
C MET A 58 -9.26 20.61 -7.10
N VAL A 59 -8.15 19.89 -7.23
CA VAL A 59 -6.80 20.46 -7.15
C VAL A 59 -6.47 21.19 -8.45
N ASP A 60 -6.16 22.49 -8.40
CA ASP A 60 -5.77 23.25 -9.59
C ASP A 60 -4.28 23.07 -9.96
N GLU A 61 -3.83 21.82 -10.06
CA GLU A 61 -2.46 21.43 -10.41
C GLU A 61 -2.45 20.22 -11.34
N THR A 62 -1.32 20.03 -12.01
CA THR A 62 -1.05 18.86 -12.85
C THR A 62 -0.56 17.68 -12.00
N THR A 63 -0.64 16.46 -12.53
CA THR A 63 -0.05 15.29 -11.86
C THR A 63 1.47 15.37 -11.80
N PHE A 64 2.13 16.06 -12.74
CA PHE A 64 3.56 16.35 -12.66
C PHE A 64 3.92 17.19 -11.41
N GLU A 65 3.21 18.29 -11.16
CA GLU A 65 3.46 19.16 -10.00
C GLU A 65 3.24 18.39 -8.68
N MET A 66 2.15 17.64 -8.59
CA MET A 66 1.89 16.80 -7.42
C MET A 66 2.94 15.69 -7.26
N SER A 67 3.34 15.01 -8.34
CA SER A 67 4.39 13.97 -8.28
C SER A 67 5.73 14.50 -7.75
N LYS A 68 6.12 15.73 -8.10
CA LYS A 68 7.35 16.37 -7.59
C LYS A 68 7.23 16.70 -6.10
N ARG A 69 6.05 17.09 -5.64
CA ARG A 69 5.75 17.26 -4.23
C ARG A 69 5.81 15.93 -3.48
N ALA A 70 5.29 14.85 -4.07
CA ALA A 70 5.37 13.51 -3.50
C ALA A 70 6.82 13.05 -3.36
N GLU A 71 7.61 13.19 -4.43
CA GLU A 71 9.04 12.91 -4.43
C GLU A 71 9.76 13.70 -3.32
N LEU A 72 9.48 14.99 -3.17
CA LEU A 72 10.14 15.82 -2.15
C LEU A 72 9.78 15.40 -0.72
N ASN A 73 8.49 15.24 -0.44
CA ASN A 73 7.96 15.11 0.92
C ASN A 73 7.75 13.65 1.38
N GLY A 74 7.68 12.72 0.44
CA GLY A 74 7.53 11.29 0.71
C GLY A 74 8.75 10.72 1.41
N CYS A 75 8.51 9.98 2.49
CA CYS A 75 9.55 9.31 3.27
C CYS A 75 9.23 7.82 3.36
N ILE A 76 10.11 6.98 2.82
CA ILE A 76 10.04 5.54 3.01
C ILE A 76 10.47 5.18 4.43
N ARG A 77 9.74 4.27 5.06
CA ARG A 77 10.01 3.80 6.42
C ARG A 77 11.39 3.13 6.49
N ARG A 78 12.11 3.42 7.57
CA ARG A 78 13.44 2.87 7.81
C ARG A 78 13.44 1.34 7.74
N CYS A 79 14.53 0.80 7.19
CA CYS A 79 14.76 -0.64 6.90
C CYS A 79 13.93 -1.21 5.75
N ALA A 80 13.12 -0.42 5.03
CA ALA A 80 12.37 -0.94 3.86
C ALA A 80 13.29 -1.47 2.75
N THR A 81 14.36 -0.75 2.40
CA THR A 81 15.31 -1.18 1.36
C THR A 81 15.98 -2.50 1.74
N GLU A 82 16.42 -2.63 2.98
CA GLU A 82 17.02 -3.87 3.50
C GLU A 82 16.03 -5.05 3.47
N VAL A 83 14.76 -4.81 3.84
CA VAL A 83 13.71 -5.83 3.68
C VAL A 83 13.57 -6.25 2.22
N CYS A 84 13.55 -5.28 1.30
CA CYS A 84 13.39 -5.57 -0.12
C CYS A 84 14.57 -6.39 -0.67
N GLU A 85 15.79 -6.03 -0.30
CA GLU A 85 17.01 -6.75 -0.68
C GLU A 85 16.99 -8.20 -0.18
N LEU A 86 16.67 -8.44 1.10
CA LEU A 86 16.56 -9.80 1.65
C LEU A 86 15.51 -10.65 0.92
N VAL A 87 14.38 -10.05 0.56
CA VAL A 87 13.32 -10.74 -0.18
C VAL A 87 13.77 -11.04 -1.61
N TRP A 88 14.40 -10.09 -2.30
CA TRP A 88 14.88 -10.30 -3.66
C TRP A 88 16.03 -11.30 -3.75
N ASP A 89 16.97 -11.26 -2.82
CA ASP A 89 18.14 -12.17 -2.78
C ASP A 89 17.72 -13.62 -2.52
N SER A 90 16.58 -13.82 -1.86
CA SER A 90 15.96 -15.14 -1.67
C SER A 90 15.06 -15.58 -2.84
N GLY A 91 14.97 -14.79 -3.92
CA GLY A 91 14.12 -15.07 -5.08
C GLY A 91 12.64 -14.75 -4.86
N GLY A 92 12.32 -14.01 -3.81
CA GLY A 92 10.99 -13.51 -3.49
C GLY A 92 10.58 -12.29 -4.32
N VAL A 93 9.33 -11.87 -4.10
CA VAL A 93 8.72 -10.71 -4.77
C VAL A 93 8.30 -9.71 -3.71
N VAL A 94 8.55 -8.44 -3.98
CA VAL A 94 8.07 -7.32 -3.16
C VAL A 94 7.06 -6.55 -3.97
N SER A 95 5.87 -6.38 -3.41
CA SER A 95 4.79 -5.62 -4.03
C SER A 95 4.26 -4.54 -3.08
N VAL A 96 3.76 -3.44 -3.63
CA VAL A 96 2.89 -2.48 -2.95
C VAL A 96 1.48 -2.69 -3.45
N ALA A 97 0.54 -2.92 -2.53
CA ALA A 97 -0.88 -2.93 -2.83
C ALA A 97 -1.53 -1.76 -2.08
N SER A 98 -1.91 -0.71 -2.80
CA SER A 98 -2.33 0.57 -2.22
C SER A 98 -3.69 1.00 -2.74
N ALA A 99 -4.47 1.65 -1.87
CA ALA A 99 -5.68 2.35 -2.28
C ALA A 99 -5.39 3.74 -2.92
N GLY A 100 -4.12 4.10 -3.01
CA GLY A 100 -3.64 5.33 -3.61
C GLY A 100 -3.57 5.33 -5.14
N LEU A 101 -2.93 6.38 -5.67
CA LEU A 101 -2.74 6.62 -7.10
C LEU A 101 -1.26 6.57 -7.47
N ASP A 102 -0.98 5.99 -8.62
CA ASP A 102 0.38 5.68 -9.06
C ASP A 102 1.27 6.91 -9.23
N PHE A 103 0.72 8.03 -9.69
CA PHE A 103 1.48 9.26 -9.95
C PHE A 103 2.19 9.84 -8.72
N TYR A 104 1.69 9.57 -7.50
CA TYR A 104 2.35 10.01 -6.26
C TYR A 104 3.12 8.88 -5.57
N ILE A 105 2.80 7.62 -5.83
CA ILE A 105 3.49 6.48 -5.22
C ILE A 105 4.82 6.22 -5.92
N LYS A 106 4.81 6.15 -7.26
CA LYS A 106 5.99 5.81 -8.06
C LYS A 106 7.19 6.72 -7.78
N PRO A 107 7.08 8.06 -7.79
CA PRO A 107 8.24 8.93 -7.53
C PRO A 107 8.86 8.73 -6.14
N VAL A 108 8.06 8.36 -5.14
CA VAL A 108 8.55 8.09 -3.78
C VAL A 108 9.34 6.78 -3.73
N LEU A 109 8.88 5.75 -4.45
CA LEU A 109 9.60 4.48 -4.57
C LEU A 109 10.90 4.66 -5.37
N GLU A 110 10.85 5.35 -6.50
CA GLU A 110 12.00 5.64 -7.37
C GLU A 110 13.10 6.41 -6.61
N LYS A 111 12.73 7.47 -5.89
CA LYS A 111 13.67 8.23 -5.04
C LYS A 111 14.37 7.36 -4.00
N ALA A 112 13.71 6.32 -3.52
CA ALA A 112 14.25 5.39 -2.53
C ALA A 112 15.04 4.21 -3.14
N GLY A 113 15.17 4.16 -4.47
CA GLY A 113 15.81 3.04 -5.19
C GLY A 113 14.98 1.75 -5.17
N LEU A 114 13.66 1.87 -5.03
CA LEU A 114 12.71 0.76 -4.94
C LEU A 114 11.94 0.53 -6.24
N ASP A 115 12.55 0.84 -7.39
CA ASP A 115 11.95 0.74 -8.73
C ASP A 115 11.51 -0.69 -9.10
N ARG A 116 12.12 -1.69 -8.46
CA ARG A 116 11.82 -3.11 -8.64
C ARG A 116 10.55 -3.57 -7.90
N VAL A 117 9.98 -2.73 -7.03
CA VAL A 117 8.75 -3.07 -6.29
C VAL A 117 7.56 -3.06 -7.25
N GLU A 118 6.79 -4.15 -7.26
CA GLU A 118 5.59 -4.24 -8.08
C GLU A 118 4.47 -3.38 -7.51
N LEU A 119 4.00 -2.37 -8.25
CA LEU A 119 2.95 -1.47 -7.79
C LEU A 119 1.56 -1.91 -8.27
N HIS A 120 0.66 -2.10 -7.31
CA HIS A 120 -0.78 -2.28 -7.49
C HIS A 120 -1.52 -1.11 -6.83
N SER A 121 -2.04 -0.21 -7.65
CA SER A 121 -2.74 1.01 -7.22
C SER A 121 -3.76 1.43 -8.27
N GLY A 122 -4.55 2.46 -7.96
CA GLY A 122 -5.22 3.22 -9.00
C GLY A 122 -4.21 3.94 -9.90
N LYS A 123 -4.61 4.22 -11.13
CA LYS A 123 -3.81 4.88 -12.15
C LYS A 123 -4.48 6.17 -12.60
N VAL A 124 -3.67 7.19 -12.88
CA VAL A 124 -4.12 8.35 -13.64
C VAL A 124 -3.63 8.21 -15.09
N LEU A 125 -4.58 8.21 -16.03
CA LEU A 125 -4.36 8.09 -17.47
C LEU A 125 -4.28 9.45 -18.19
N SER A 126 -4.48 10.54 -17.47
CA SER A 126 -4.24 11.89 -17.98
C SER A 126 -2.74 12.14 -18.15
N GLU A 127 -2.37 12.85 -19.22
CA GLU A 127 -0.98 13.20 -19.45
C GLU A 127 -0.43 14.03 -18.28
N PRO A 128 0.87 13.93 -17.95
CA PRO A 128 1.44 14.60 -16.77
C PRO A 128 1.23 16.13 -16.71
N ALA A 129 1.02 16.78 -17.85
CA ALA A 129 0.78 18.22 -17.97
C ALA A 129 -0.72 18.60 -18.08
N GLU A 130 -1.64 17.63 -18.14
CA GLU A 130 -3.07 17.89 -18.08
C GLU A 130 -3.47 18.36 -16.68
N ARG A 131 -4.43 19.30 -16.62
CA ARG A 131 -5.13 19.71 -15.40
C ARG A 131 -6.43 18.92 -15.26
N PRO A 132 -7.02 18.84 -14.05
CA PRO A 132 -8.25 18.07 -13.85
C PRO A 132 -9.46 18.64 -14.61
N PRO A 133 -10.54 17.83 -14.79
CA PRO A 133 -10.72 16.49 -14.23
C PRO A 133 -9.81 15.44 -14.88
N PHE A 134 -9.25 14.56 -14.08
CA PHE A 134 -8.34 13.52 -14.58
C PHE A 134 -9.09 12.30 -15.08
N ARG A 135 -8.44 11.51 -15.94
CA ARG A 135 -8.92 10.16 -16.30
C ARG A 135 -8.31 9.13 -15.36
N TYR A 136 -9.14 8.33 -14.72
CA TYR A 136 -8.71 7.30 -13.77
C TYR A 136 -8.90 5.89 -14.34
N ASP A 137 -8.00 4.97 -13.96
CA ASP A 137 -8.13 3.54 -14.20
C ASP A 137 -7.85 2.77 -12.90
N TYR A 138 -8.69 1.77 -12.62
CA TYR A 138 -8.65 0.99 -11.39
C TYR A 138 -8.47 -0.50 -11.71
N PRO A 139 -7.26 -0.89 -12.17
CA PRO A 139 -7.01 -2.20 -12.77
C PRO A 139 -7.07 -3.35 -11.76
N SER A 140 -6.97 -3.06 -10.47
CA SER A 140 -6.98 -4.04 -9.38
C SER A 140 -8.34 -4.13 -8.67
N TYR A 141 -9.41 -3.73 -9.38
CA TYR A 141 -10.78 -3.92 -8.94
C TYR A 141 -11.24 -5.35 -9.20
N VAL A 142 -11.59 -6.07 -8.14
CA VAL A 142 -12.19 -7.40 -8.23
C VAL A 142 -13.64 -7.33 -7.81
N LYS A 143 -14.56 -7.75 -8.69
CA LYS A 143 -16.00 -7.78 -8.42
C LYS A 143 -16.39 -8.60 -7.18
N SER A 144 -15.60 -9.61 -6.82
CA SER A 144 -15.84 -10.44 -5.63
C SER A 144 -15.40 -9.76 -4.32
N CYS A 145 -14.64 -8.68 -4.39
CA CYS A 145 -14.30 -7.90 -3.21
C CYS A 145 -15.52 -7.10 -2.75
N LYS A 146 -15.91 -7.27 -1.49
CA LYS A 146 -17.10 -6.61 -0.93
C LYS A 146 -16.99 -5.09 -0.82
N GLY A 147 -15.80 -4.52 -0.97
CA GLY A 147 -15.61 -3.07 -0.89
C GLY A 147 -14.90 -2.51 -2.11
N ASP A 148 -15.18 -1.24 -2.37
CA ASP A 148 -14.58 -0.48 -3.46
C ASP A 148 -13.27 0.16 -3.01
N TRP A 149 -12.21 -0.65 -2.89
CA TRP A 149 -10.96 -0.25 -2.22
C TRP A 149 -9.90 0.35 -3.14
N VAL A 150 -10.23 0.69 -4.40
CA VAL A 150 -9.27 0.98 -5.50
C VAL A 150 -8.44 -0.26 -5.88
N THR A 151 -7.80 -0.91 -4.90
CA THR A 151 -6.99 -2.12 -5.05
C THR A 151 -7.41 -3.18 -4.02
N CYS A 152 -7.72 -4.39 -4.48
CA CYS A 152 -7.95 -5.52 -3.59
C CYS A 152 -6.63 -6.15 -3.10
N LYS A 153 -6.19 -5.82 -1.89
CA LYS A 153 -4.96 -6.39 -1.27
C LYS A 153 -5.02 -7.93 -1.17
N CYS A 154 -6.19 -8.49 -0.88
CA CYS A 154 -6.45 -9.93 -0.86
C CYS A 154 -6.15 -10.60 -2.23
N GLU A 155 -6.50 -9.94 -3.34
CA GLU A 155 -6.22 -10.45 -4.69
C GLU A 155 -4.72 -10.47 -4.99
N VAL A 156 -4.01 -9.38 -4.67
CA VAL A 156 -2.56 -9.28 -4.90
C VAL A 156 -1.82 -10.42 -4.20
N ILE A 157 -2.15 -10.67 -2.93
CA ILE A 157 -1.58 -11.78 -2.15
C ILE A 157 -1.91 -13.13 -2.78
N ASN A 158 -3.17 -13.38 -3.12
CA ASN A 158 -3.60 -14.66 -3.67
C ASN A 158 -3.00 -14.94 -5.07
N ARG A 159 -2.79 -13.90 -5.88
CA ARG A 159 -2.11 -14.01 -7.17
C ARG A 159 -0.65 -14.38 -7.00
N LEU A 160 0.06 -13.79 -6.03
CA LEU A 160 1.43 -14.18 -5.70
C LEU A 160 1.51 -15.66 -5.30
N LYS A 161 0.64 -16.11 -4.39
CA LYS A 161 0.55 -17.53 -4.00
C LYS A 161 0.32 -18.46 -5.19
N SER A 162 -0.58 -18.07 -6.09
CA SER A 162 -0.93 -18.88 -7.27
C SER A 162 0.22 -18.96 -8.28
N ASN A 163 0.97 -17.88 -8.47
CA ASN A 163 2.04 -17.80 -9.46
C ASN A 163 3.35 -18.47 -8.99
N HIS A 164 3.58 -18.51 -7.67
CA HIS A 164 4.88 -18.92 -7.09
C HIS A 164 4.83 -20.23 -6.27
N GLY A 165 3.68 -20.92 -6.23
CA GLY A 165 3.55 -22.24 -5.60
C GLY A 165 3.59 -22.18 -4.08
N ALA A 166 4.34 -23.08 -3.44
CA ALA A 166 4.48 -23.11 -1.98
C ALA A 166 5.38 -21.97 -1.49
N SER A 167 4.78 -20.79 -1.31
CA SER A 167 5.45 -19.56 -0.89
C SER A 167 4.72 -18.93 0.31
N GLU A 168 5.47 -18.36 1.26
CA GLU A 168 4.90 -17.56 2.34
C GLU A 168 4.67 -16.14 1.84
N VAL A 169 3.47 -15.58 2.05
CA VAL A 169 3.21 -14.16 1.78
C VAL A 169 3.01 -13.41 3.08
N ILE A 170 3.92 -12.47 3.33
CA ILE A 170 3.85 -11.53 4.44
C ILE A 170 3.08 -10.30 3.99
N PHE A 171 2.04 -9.93 4.73
CA PHE A 171 1.36 -8.65 4.55
C PHE A 171 1.80 -7.65 5.63
N VAL A 172 2.07 -6.41 5.23
CA VAL A 172 2.49 -5.33 6.12
C VAL A 172 1.51 -4.16 5.95
N GLY A 173 0.88 -3.68 7.02
CA GLY A 173 -0.16 -2.63 6.93
C GLY A 173 -0.43 -1.87 8.24
N ASP A 174 -1.21 -0.79 8.15
CA ASP A 174 -1.62 0.04 9.30
C ASP A 174 -3.12 0.37 9.32
N GLY A 175 -3.79 0.24 8.17
CA GLY A 175 -5.17 0.65 7.95
C GLY A 175 -6.21 -0.39 8.35
N LEU A 176 -7.49 -0.05 8.17
CA LEU A 176 -8.59 -1.03 8.28
C LEU A 176 -9.13 -1.40 6.91
N LEU A 177 -9.44 -0.38 6.10
CA LEU A 177 -10.05 -0.54 4.79
C LEU A 177 -9.08 -1.29 3.86
N GLY A 178 -9.51 -2.45 3.36
CA GLY A 178 -8.67 -3.37 2.59
C GLY A 178 -7.71 -4.22 3.43
N ASP A 179 -6.98 -3.61 4.37
CA ASP A 179 -5.94 -4.27 5.18
C ASP A 179 -6.50 -5.37 6.08
N ALA A 180 -7.65 -5.13 6.72
CA ALA A 180 -8.31 -6.12 7.55
C ALA A 180 -8.68 -7.39 6.77
N CYS A 181 -9.09 -7.25 5.49
CA CYS A 181 -9.32 -8.40 4.61
C CYS A 181 -8.01 -9.18 4.42
N ALA A 182 -6.94 -8.47 4.04
CA ALA A 182 -5.65 -9.07 3.72
C ALA A 182 -5.10 -9.84 4.91
N ALA A 183 -5.14 -9.24 6.09
CA ALA A 183 -4.68 -9.85 7.33
C ALA A 183 -5.53 -11.05 7.77
N ALA A 184 -6.85 -10.99 7.62
CA ALA A 184 -7.74 -12.05 8.11
C ALA A 184 -7.89 -13.24 7.13
N ASN A 185 -7.78 -13.00 5.82
CA ASN A 185 -8.23 -13.97 4.82
C ASN A 185 -7.18 -14.38 3.79
N ALA A 186 -6.06 -13.68 3.68
CA ALA A 186 -5.12 -13.88 2.57
C ALA A 186 -3.67 -14.10 3.01
N ALA A 187 -3.14 -13.27 3.91
CA ALA A 187 -1.74 -13.32 4.33
C ALA A 187 -1.46 -14.58 5.18
N ASP A 188 -0.24 -15.13 5.05
CA ASP A 188 0.23 -16.20 5.95
C ASP A 188 0.79 -15.61 7.25
N THR A 189 1.47 -14.47 7.12
CA THR A 189 2.08 -13.72 8.22
C THR A 189 1.71 -12.25 8.10
N VAL A 190 1.38 -11.62 9.23
CA VAL A 190 0.97 -10.21 9.27
C VAL A 190 1.93 -9.41 10.13
N PHE A 191 2.40 -8.30 9.59
CA PHE A 191 3.04 -7.22 10.33
C PHE A 191 2.11 -6.03 10.34
N ALA A 192 1.72 -5.57 11.53
CA ALA A 192 0.69 -4.55 11.66
C ALA A 192 1.12 -3.43 12.60
N THR A 193 0.64 -2.22 12.32
CA THR A 193 0.67 -1.12 13.28
C THR A 193 -0.70 -0.43 13.32
N GLY A 194 -0.83 0.63 14.10
CA GLY A 194 -1.99 1.52 14.06
C GLY A 194 -3.34 0.82 14.24
N LYS A 195 -4.26 1.04 13.29
CA LYS A 195 -5.62 0.49 13.36
C LYS A 195 -5.64 -0.99 13.00
N LEU A 196 -4.82 -1.44 12.05
CA LEU A 196 -4.72 -2.85 11.68
C LEU A 196 -4.31 -3.70 12.88
N LEU A 197 -3.31 -3.27 13.63
CA LEU A 197 -2.83 -4.02 14.80
C LEU A 197 -3.92 -4.16 15.86
N ARG A 198 -4.69 -3.10 16.11
CA ARG A 198 -5.84 -3.15 17.02
C ARG A 198 -6.88 -4.14 16.54
N TYR A 199 -7.24 -4.07 15.26
CA TYR A 199 -8.17 -5.01 14.64
C TYR A 199 -7.70 -6.45 14.76
N CYS A 200 -6.43 -6.74 14.48
CA CYS A 200 -5.85 -8.07 14.63
C CYS A 200 -5.96 -8.58 16.07
N LYS A 201 -5.66 -7.74 17.07
CA LYS A 201 -5.80 -8.07 18.50
C LYS A 201 -7.25 -8.38 18.88
N GLU A 202 -8.20 -7.54 18.47
CA GLU A 202 -9.63 -7.70 18.75
C GLU A 202 -10.21 -8.98 18.11
N ASN A 203 -9.72 -9.34 16.93
CA ASN A 203 -10.22 -10.49 16.15
C ASN A 203 -9.35 -11.75 16.29
N LYS A 204 -8.36 -11.75 17.19
CA LYS A 204 -7.44 -12.88 17.42
C LYS A 204 -6.68 -13.34 16.17
N ILE A 205 -6.35 -12.40 15.29
CA ILE A 205 -5.49 -12.62 14.12
C ILE A 205 -4.04 -12.44 14.59
N SER A 206 -3.19 -13.43 14.33
CA SER A 206 -1.76 -13.34 14.66
C SER A 206 -1.11 -12.22 13.85
N ALA A 207 -0.52 -11.25 14.52
CA ALA A 207 0.20 -10.15 13.89
C ALA A 207 1.39 -9.72 14.75
N THR A 208 2.52 -9.44 14.10
CA THR A 208 3.70 -8.87 14.75
C THR A 208 3.65 -7.35 14.60
N GLU A 209 3.80 -6.63 15.72
CA GLU A 209 3.84 -5.18 15.69
C GLU A 209 5.15 -4.68 15.04
N PHE A 210 5.02 -3.72 14.11
CA PHE A 210 6.15 -2.88 13.71
C PHE A 210 5.95 -1.45 14.21
N GLY A 211 7.05 -0.86 14.67
CA GLY A 211 7.05 0.49 15.24
C GLY A 211 7.44 1.54 14.19
N LYS A 212 8.47 2.31 14.51
CA LYS A 212 8.98 3.39 13.64
C LYS A 212 9.80 2.87 12.45
N ASP A 213 10.17 1.60 12.46
CA ASP A 213 10.98 0.94 11.42
C ASP A 213 10.56 -0.53 11.22
N PHE A 214 11.08 -1.14 10.16
CA PHE A 214 10.86 -2.55 9.83
C PHE A 214 11.87 -3.51 10.47
N GLY A 215 12.54 -3.13 11.55
CA GLY A 215 13.45 -4.03 12.28
C GLY A 215 12.82 -5.37 12.72
N PRO A 216 11.55 -5.41 13.19
CA PRO A 216 10.86 -6.68 13.45
C PRO A 216 10.73 -7.58 12.22
N LEU A 217 10.52 -6.99 11.03
CA LEU A 217 10.39 -7.72 9.78
C LEU A 217 11.74 -8.28 9.32
N ILE A 218 12.83 -7.50 9.46
CA ILE A 218 14.20 -7.96 9.22
C ILE A 218 14.54 -9.18 10.09
N ARG A 219 14.26 -9.12 11.39
CA ARG A 219 14.50 -10.26 12.30
C ARG A 219 13.76 -11.52 11.85
N TYR A 220 12.49 -11.37 11.48
CA TYR A 220 11.68 -12.49 11.00
C TYR A 220 12.25 -13.12 9.73
N LEU A 221 12.65 -12.30 8.75
CA LEU A 221 13.26 -12.77 7.51
C LEU A 221 14.57 -13.52 7.79
N HIS A 222 15.42 -12.97 8.65
CA HIS A 222 16.66 -13.63 9.05
C HIS A 222 16.44 -14.99 9.70
N ASP A 223 15.56 -15.07 10.70
CA ASP A 223 15.26 -16.32 11.41
C ASP A 223 14.80 -17.42 10.44
N LYS A 224 14.00 -17.06 9.43
CA LYS A 224 13.55 -17.99 8.38
C LYS A 224 14.69 -18.46 7.48
N THR A 225 15.61 -17.57 7.09
CA THR A 225 16.81 -17.98 6.34
C THR A 225 17.75 -18.88 7.16
N PHE A 226 17.96 -18.60 8.45
CA PHE A 226 18.90 -19.37 9.29
C PHE A 226 18.41 -20.78 9.61
N ILE A 227 17.12 -20.98 9.86
CA ILE A 227 16.54 -22.33 10.07
C ILE A 227 16.80 -23.24 8.86
N THR A 228 16.89 -22.66 7.67
CA THR A 228 17.06 -23.42 6.41
C THR A 228 18.51 -23.67 6.00
N GLY A 229 19.48 -22.96 6.58
CA GLY A 229 20.91 -23.14 6.31
C GLY A 229 21.60 -24.21 7.17
N ALA A 230 20.90 -24.79 8.14
CA ALA A 230 21.41 -25.82 9.06
C ALA A 230 21.06 -27.26 8.63
N SER A 231 20.69 -27.47 7.36
CA SER A 231 20.32 -28.78 6.79
C SER A 231 21.47 -29.44 6.04
#